data_AF-A0A7C6ZE64-F1
#
_entry.id   AF-A0A7C6ZE64-F1
#
_cell.length_a   1.000
_cell.length_b   1.000
_cell.length_c   1.000
_cell.angle_alpha   90.00
_cell.angle_beta   90.00
_cell.angle_gamma   90.00
#
_symmetry.space_group_name_H-M   'P 1'
#
loop_
_entity.id
_entity.type
_entity.pdbx_description
1 polymer ?
#
loop_
_entity_poly.entity_id
_entity_poly.type
_entity_poly.pdbx_seq_one_letter_code
_entity_poly.pdbx_strand_id
1 'polypeptide(L)'
;MKSFCYDSDLAQSTRSADPCSVFRSRPFPPFNPKDSDDFFRYKDIFVDDDFDKNTPGWGVTHFNTIEDGLDAVGVGGIVHVYPGVYVPWVRELVVPESITLKLYPGAVIGFKKAGSPTGMTVNGSLVAQGTRENPVIFTSSACNPAAGDWNRLSFGTTSKNSVIDNCIIEYATVGVNVVWDTITEPRHSPVEIMNSTFREIGLRGVQFSGWTAPIGVPRDYRPITDVSITGCSFINVGKGTQGNPMAIYTRAVKDVEISGNLFHGGQGTYLAYLGVAFENYLFKDNVIEDPGYNQGIYVSTTRGTAEITRNIFRGQATAANFRCIYVFGHENLVIAGNEFRTGSSGVYLLWFPYGTLGTIIEENLFDGVGTGTSDSFAIVDSLIGNYFGKVVIRNNVIRNTNGVGIWATPGHKGSCVIEGNFLENNRVGIRVGTPAYNISSVSVHYNSIAGNNVGLERIGLVAIPLDATNNWWGNASGPSGMGPGSGDTVSTHVVFDPWLASLNLSPGISDNPVNKEHAVTATLRDNRGQTAMTDLPAVRFEVTGPGNRTEIVNMEDGMATLRYSSTMKGTDNISARALFAEKESNLQSISVFKIWR
;
A
#
# COMPACT_ATOMS: atom_id res chain seq x y z
N MET A 1 18.29 22.46 -1.79
CA MET A 1 18.12 23.90 -1.51
C MET A 1 18.82 24.24 -0.20
N LYS A 2 19.28 25.48 0.01
CA LYS A 2 20.10 25.82 1.18
C LYS A 2 19.26 25.82 2.47
N SER A 3 19.78 25.16 3.50
CA SER A 3 19.34 25.34 4.89
C SER A 3 19.66 26.77 5.33
N PHE A 4 18.71 27.43 6.00
CA PHE A 4 18.91 28.75 6.60
C PHE A 4 19.13 28.58 8.10
N CYS A 5 20.40 28.64 8.52
CA CYS A 5 20.82 28.57 9.92
C CYS A 5 21.21 29.97 10.43
N TYR A 6 21.13 30.24 11.74
CA TYR A 6 22.25 29.96 12.66
C TYR A 6 21.89 30.24 14.13
N ASP A 7 22.76 29.78 15.03
CA ASP A 7 22.70 29.96 16.49
C ASP A 7 23.49 31.22 16.96
N SER A 8 23.76 31.34 18.26
CA SER A 8 23.91 32.60 18.99
C SER A 8 25.34 33.11 19.26
N ASP A 9 25.38 34.43 19.56
CA ASP A 9 26.41 35.24 20.23
C ASP A 9 27.57 35.93 19.46
N LEU A 10 27.86 37.15 19.98
CA LEU A 10 28.99 38.09 19.76
C LEU A 10 29.00 39.06 18.55
N ALA A 11 28.27 40.18 18.76
CA ALA A 11 28.74 41.57 18.69
C ALA A 11 29.27 42.25 17.39
N GLN A 12 28.59 43.35 17.05
CA GLN A 12 29.00 44.58 16.34
C GLN A 12 29.10 44.64 14.79
N SER A 13 28.11 45.35 14.24
CA SER A 13 28.15 46.26 13.07
C SER A 13 28.86 45.83 11.77
N THR A 14 28.15 45.08 10.94
CA THR A 14 27.92 45.46 9.53
C THR A 14 26.47 45.17 9.15
N ARG A 15 25.93 45.80 8.11
CA ARG A 15 24.54 45.57 7.66
C ARG A 15 24.41 44.20 6.97
N SER A 16 24.18 43.13 7.73
CA SER A 16 23.63 41.89 7.20
C SER A 16 22.10 42.00 7.06
N ALA A 17 21.53 41.38 6.03
CA ALA A 17 20.08 41.28 5.89
C ALA A 17 19.54 40.31 6.94
N ASP A 18 18.58 40.78 7.74
CA ASP A 18 17.88 40.02 8.77
C ASP A 18 17.11 38.84 8.15
N PRO A 19 17.46 37.56 8.45
CA PRO A 19 16.80 36.40 7.85
C PRO A 19 15.31 36.31 8.17
N CYS A 20 14.84 36.90 9.27
CA CYS A 20 13.42 36.92 9.63
C CYS A 20 12.71 38.22 9.17
N SER A 21 13.22 38.87 8.11
CA SER A 21 12.56 40.02 7.45
C SER A 21 11.36 39.67 6.57
N VAL A 22 11.20 38.41 6.16
CA VAL A 22 10.12 37.96 5.24
C VAL A 22 8.76 37.85 5.94
N PHE A 23 8.73 37.69 7.27
CA PHE A 23 7.50 37.48 8.05
C PHE A 23 7.11 38.69 8.94
N ARG A 24 7.26 39.92 8.42
CA ARG A 24 7.00 41.16 9.18
C ARG A 24 5.57 41.66 9.03
N SER A 25 4.65 41.17 9.88
CA SER A 25 3.30 41.74 10.00
C SER A 25 3.34 43.17 10.55
N ARG A 26 2.71 44.14 9.86
CA ARG A 26 2.42 45.48 10.40
C ARG A 26 1.05 45.45 11.10
N PRO A 27 0.92 45.83 12.38
CA PRO A 27 -0.38 45.93 13.02
C PRO A 27 -1.13 47.18 12.54
N PHE A 28 -2.36 47.00 12.08
CA PHE A 28 -3.34 48.07 11.83
C PHE A 28 -4.58 47.86 12.73
N PRO A 29 -5.36 48.91 13.02
CA PRO A 29 -6.47 48.84 13.96
C PRO A 29 -7.68 48.07 13.37
N PRO A 30 -8.55 47.50 14.23
CA PRO A 30 -9.63 46.64 13.77
C PRO A 30 -10.68 47.38 12.93
N PHE A 31 -11.13 46.71 11.87
CA PHE A 31 -12.34 47.08 11.13
C PHE A 31 -13.57 46.89 12.05
N ASN A 32 -14.58 47.76 11.90
CA ASN A 32 -15.78 47.77 12.73
C ASN A 32 -16.99 47.36 11.87
N PRO A 33 -17.46 46.10 11.92
CA PRO A 33 -18.57 45.65 11.10
C PRO A 33 -19.87 46.22 11.67
N LYS A 34 -20.38 47.26 11.02
CA LYS A 34 -21.75 47.73 11.26
C LYS A 34 -22.56 47.78 9.97
N ASP A 35 -23.80 47.37 10.19
CA ASP A 35 -24.98 47.50 9.35
C ASP A 35 -25.20 46.40 8.30
N SER A 36 -26.49 46.06 8.20
CA SER A 36 -27.03 44.82 7.67
C SER A 36 -27.43 44.95 6.22
N ASP A 37 -26.81 44.15 5.35
CA ASP A 37 -27.49 43.33 4.32
C ASP A 37 -26.45 42.47 3.59
N ASP A 38 -26.37 41.20 3.97
CA ASP A 38 -25.37 40.22 3.47
C ASP A 38 -25.55 39.91 1.95
N PHE A 39 -26.67 40.34 1.37
CA PHE A 39 -26.97 40.24 -0.06
C PHE A 39 -26.21 41.23 -0.97
N PHE A 40 -25.65 42.32 -0.43
CA PHE A 40 -24.97 43.37 -1.23
C PHE A 40 -23.43 43.32 -1.15
N ARG A 41 -22.85 42.36 -0.44
CA ARG A 41 -21.40 42.16 -0.39
C ARG A 41 -20.86 41.56 -1.69
N TYR A 42 -19.62 41.93 -2.04
CA TYR A 42 -18.95 41.47 -3.26
C TYR A 42 -18.73 39.95 -3.24
N LYS A 43 -18.82 39.35 -4.43
CA LYS A 43 -18.64 37.91 -4.65
C LYS A 43 -17.22 37.51 -5.01
N ASP A 44 -16.41 38.45 -5.46
CA ASP A 44 -15.00 38.24 -5.79
C ASP A 44 -14.18 39.25 -4.98
N ILE A 45 -13.33 38.74 -4.10
CA ILE A 45 -12.39 39.50 -3.28
C ILE A 45 -10.98 39.05 -3.64
N PHE A 46 -10.05 39.99 -3.75
CA PHE A 46 -8.67 39.76 -4.18
C PHE A 46 -7.70 40.06 -3.04
N VAL A 47 -6.76 39.15 -2.82
CA VAL A 47 -5.76 39.20 -1.75
C VAL A 47 -4.37 39.01 -2.36
N ASP A 48 -3.49 39.96 -2.12
CA ASP A 48 -2.10 39.97 -2.60
C ASP A 48 -1.25 40.75 -1.59
N ASP A 49 -0.15 40.20 -1.08
CA ASP A 49 0.66 40.86 -0.03
C ASP A 49 1.38 42.13 -0.53
N ASP A 50 1.49 42.34 -1.85
CA ASP A 50 1.94 43.58 -2.47
C ASP A 50 0.83 44.65 -2.59
N PHE A 51 -0.44 44.36 -2.32
CA PHE A 51 -1.50 45.37 -2.36
C PHE A 51 -1.35 46.43 -1.26
N ASP A 52 -1.65 47.68 -1.59
CA ASP A 52 -1.67 48.78 -0.63
C ASP A 52 -2.81 49.77 -0.90
N LYS A 53 -2.85 50.85 -0.13
CA LYS A 53 -3.84 51.94 -0.23
C LYS A 53 -3.96 52.60 -1.62
N ASN A 54 -3.01 52.36 -2.53
CA ASN A 54 -3.03 52.86 -3.90
C ASN A 54 -3.62 51.83 -4.89
N THR A 55 -3.78 50.56 -4.48
CA THR A 55 -4.44 49.52 -5.28
C THR A 55 -5.90 49.91 -5.54
N PRO A 56 -6.38 49.90 -6.80
CA PRO A 56 -7.79 50.11 -7.11
C PRO A 56 -8.67 49.09 -6.39
N GLY A 57 -9.68 49.56 -5.63
CA GLY A 57 -10.54 48.69 -4.83
C GLY A 57 -10.01 48.34 -3.43
N TRP A 58 -8.89 48.93 -3.01
CA TRP A 58 -8.32 48.74 -1.66
C TRP A 58 -9.34 48.93 -0.53
N GLY A 59 -9.36 48.00 0.42
CA GLY A 59 -10.22 48.03 1.60
C GLY A 59 -11.70 47.77 1.31
N VAL A 60 -12.04 47.35 0.08
CA VAL A 60 -13.42 47.07 -0.36
C VAL A 60 -13.48 45.73 -1.11
N THR A 61 -12.62 45.55 -2.11
CA THR A 61 -12.48 44.31 -2.89
C THR A 61 -11.04 43.81 -2.96
N HIS A 62 -10.05 44.63 -2.59
CA HIS A 62 -8.63 44.29 -2.61
C HIS A 62 -8.02 44.50 -1.22
N PHE A 63 -7.32 43.49 -0.71
CA PHE A 63 -6.72 43.46 0.63
C PHE A 63 -5.31 42.84 0.57
N ASN A 64 -4.44 43.13 1.53
CA ASN A 64 -3.11 42.52 1.59
C ASN A 64 -3.01 41.33 2.57
N THR A 65 -4.17 40.77 2.90
CA THR A 65 -4.38 39.91 4.05
C THR A 65 -5.54 38.95 3.76
N ILE A 66 -5.42 37.71 4.23
CA ILE A 66 -6.46 36.69 3.96
C ILE A 66 -7.68 36.94 4.85
N GLU A 67 -7.47 37.30 6.11
CA GLU A 67 -8.54 37.57 7.07
C GLU A 67 -9.43 38.74 6.67
N ASP A 68 -8.89 39.90 6.29
CA ASP A 68 -9.73 41.05 5.87
C ASP A 68 -10.52 40.72 4.58
N GLY A 69 -9.93 39.91 3.70
CA GLY A 69 -10.63 39.40 2.51
C GLY A 69 -11.78 38.45 2.83
N LEU A 70 -11.62 37.58 3.83
CA LEU A 70 -12.66 36.69 4.35
C LEU A 70 -13.75 37.44 5.13
N ASP A 71 -13.41 38.53 5.81
CA ASP A 71 -14.36 39.41 6.50
C ASP A 71 -15.18 40.29 5.54
N ALA A 72 -14.65 40.58 4.33
CA ALA A 72 -15.28 41.41 3.31
C ALA A 72 -16.19 40.67 2.33
N VAL A 73 -15.89 39.41 2.00
CA VAL A 73 -16.66 38.61 1.03
C VAL A 73 -18.10 38.34 1.50
N GLY A 74 -19.04 38.22 0.55
CA GLY A 74 -20.45 37.93 0.82
C GLY A 74 -20.86 36.49 0.51
N VAL A 75 -21.30 35.73 1.52
CA VAL A 75 -21.92 34.38 1.45
C VAL A 75 -21.34 33.48 0.34
N GLY A 76 -22.09 33.13 -0.71
CA GLY A 76 -21.58 32.33 -1.83
C GLY A 76 -20.60 33.10 -2.74
N GLY A 77 -19.44 33.51 -2.23
CA GLY A 77 -18.37 34.24 -2.92
C GLY A 77 -16.98 33.60 -2.74
N ILE A 78 -15.98 34.17 -3.40
CA ILE A 78 -14.62 33.65 -3.54
C ILE A 78 -13.60 34.70 -3.07
N VAL A 79 -12.63 34.27 -2.27
CA VAL A 79 -11.42 35.03 -1.92
C VAL A 79 -10.25 34.47 -2.73
N HIS A 80 -9.72 35.28 -3.63
CA HIS A 80 -8.62 34.97 -4.54
C HIS A 80 -7.29 35.41 -3.94
N VAL A 81 -6.45 34.46 -3.50
CA VAL A 81 -5.14 34.73 -2.90
C VAL A 81 -4.03 34.49 -3.92
N TYR A 82 -3.37 35.58 -4.33
CA TYR A 82 -2.28 35.59 -5.31
C TYR A 82 -0.95 35.06 -4.72
N PRO A 83 0.08 34.80 -5.56
CA PRO A 83 1.37 34.29 -5.10
C PRO A 83 2.05 35.32 -4.19
N GLY A 84 2.39 34.91 -2.96
CA GLY A 84 2.72 35.84 -1.88
C GLY A 84 3.00 35.12 -0.56
N VAL A 85 3.46 35.84 0.46
CA VAL A 85 3.78 35.28 1.80
C VAL A 85 2.85 35.82 2.89
N TYR A 86 1.86 35.00 3.24
CA TYR A 86 0.83 35.35 4.21
C TYR A 86 1.12 34.73 5.57
N VAL A 87 1.11 35.56 6.62
CA VAL A 87 1.21 35.12 8.01
C VAL A 87 -0.06 35.57 8.74
N PRO A 88 -1.04 34.67 8.94
CA PRO A 88 -2.25 35.01 9.68
C PRO A 88 -1.93 35.61 11.05
N TRP A 89 -2.61 36.69 11.43
CA TRP A 89 -2.50 37.25 12.78
C TRP A 89 -3.37 36.54 13.78
N VAL A 90 -4.46 35.93 13.31
CA VAL A 90 -5.26 34.98 14.09
C VAL A 90 -4.48 33.69 14.32
N ARG A 91 -4.81 32.97 15.40
CA ARG A 91 -4.27 31.61 15.59
C ARG A 91 -4.93 30.60 14.67
N GLU A 92 -6.24 30.72 14.48
CA GLU A 92 -7.06 29.83 13.66
C GLU A 92 -7.66 30.64 12.52
N LEU A 93 -7.22 30.39 11.30
CA LEU A 93 -7.76 31.01 10.09
C LEU A 93 -9.04 30.27 9.69
N VAL A 94 -10.20 30.92 9.76
CA VAL A 94 -11.49 30.29 9.49
C VAL A 94 -11.97 30.67 8.09
N VAL A 95 -12.18 29.67 7.21
CA VAL A 95 -12.91 29.86 5.95
C VAL A 95 -14.40 29.63 6.25
N PRO A 96 -15.27 30.66 6.27
CA PRO A 96 -16.65 30.52 6.70
C PRO A 96 -17.49 29.69 5.73
N GLU A 97 -18.66 29.23 6.20
CA GLU A 97 -19.61 28.49 5.36
C GLU A 97 -20.00 29.28 4.10
N SER A 98 -20.19 28.56 2.99
CA SER A 98 -20.47 29.11 1.66
C SER A 98 -19.36 29.95 1.01
N ILE A 99 -18.31 30.36 1.74
CA ILE A 99 -17.13 31.03 1.16
C ILE A 99 -16.21 30.01 0.47
N THR A 100 -15.59 30.38 -0.64
CA THR A 100 -14.44 29.67 -1.23
C THR A 100 -13.16 30.46 -1.01
N LEU A 101 -12.17 29.91 -0.30
CA LEU A 101 -10.80 30.43 -0.28
C LEU A 101 -10.01 29.75 -1.40
N LYS A 102 -9.54 30.52 -2.38
CA LYS A 102 -8.77 30.03 -3.53
C LYS A 102 -7.33 30.51 -3.47
N LEU A 103 -6.38 29.58 -3.37
CA LEU A 103 -4.94 29.86 -3.31
C LEU A 103 -4.32 29.54 -4.67
N TYR A 104 -3.66 30.54 -5.28
CA TYR A 104 -2.99 30.39 -6.58
C TYR A 104 -1.55 29.86 -6.45
N PRO A 105 -0.98 29.26 -7.52
CA PRO A 105 0.39 28.70 -7.53
C PRO A 105 1.44 29.68 -7.00
N GLY A 106 2.20 29.27 -5.97
CA GLY A 106 3.21 30.10 -5.31
C GLY A 106 2.72 30.87 -4.07
N ALA A 107 1.44 30.77 -3.68
CA ALA A 107 0.98 31.29 -2.39
C ALA A 107 1.57 30.48 -1.22
N VAL A 108 2.09 31.18 -0.20
CA VAL A 108 2.69 30.60 1.01
C VAL A 108 1.93 31.09 2.25
N ILE A 109 1.40 30.16 3.05
CA ILE A 109 0.73 30.44 4.33
C ILE A 109 1.62 29.93 5.48
N GLY A 110 2.19 30.87 6.24
CA GLY A 110 3.02 30.60 7.41
C GLY A 110 2.23 30.75 8.72
N PHE A 111 1.94 29.64 9.39
CA PHE A 111 1.24 29.64 10.67
C PHE A 111 2.21 29.93 11.83
N LYS A 112 1.82 30.85 12.72
CA LYS A 112 2.64 31.24 13.88
C LYS A 112 2.71 30.12 14.92
N LYS A 113 3.93 29.70 15.28
CA LYS A 113 4.16 28.75 16.38
C LYS A 113 3.53 29.23 17.69
N ALA A 114 2.51 28.53 18.16
CA ALA A 114 1.80 28.82 19.41
C ALA A 114 1.18 27.55 20.02
N GLY A 115 0.66 27.67 21.24
CA GLY A 115 -0.15 26.61 21.84
C GLY A 115 -1.48 26.39 21.09
N SER A 116 -2.10 25.23 21.28
CA SER A 116 -3.35 24.85 20.61
C SER A 116 -4.52 25.80 20.94
N PRO A 117 -5.43 26.10 19.98
CA PRO A 117 -5.38 25.77 18.55
C PRO A 117 -4.50 26.75 17.76
N THR A 118 -3.99 26.30 16.60
CA THR A 118 -3.20 27.09 15.65
C THR A 118 -3.26 26.42 14.27
N GLY A 119 -3.82 27.04 13.24
CA GLY A 119 -3.99 26.40 11.93
C GLY A 119 -5.10 27.02 11.09
N MET A 120 -5.79 26.20 10.29
CA MET A 120 -6.92 26.62 9.47
C MET A 120 -8.12 25.70 9.69
N THR A 121 -9.31 26.28 9.85
CA THR A 121 -10.60 25.58 9.89
C THR A 121 -11.42 25.97 8.66
N VAL A 122 -11.75 24.99 7.82
CA VAL A 122 -12.51 25.18 6.59
C VAL A 122 -13.94 24.69 6.83
N ASN A 123 -14.89 25.61 6.91
CA ASN A 123 -16.33 25.31 6.91
C ASN A 123 -16.97 25.59 5.53
N GLY A 124 -16.31 26.41 4.70
CA GLY A 124 -16.63 26.63 3.29
C GLY A 124 -15.90 25.65 2.37
N SER A 125 -15.19 26.19 1.37
CA SER A 125 -14.34 25.41 0.45
C SER A 125 -12.92 25.98 0.41
N LEU A 126 -11.90 25.12 0.43
CA LEU A 126 -10.51 25.50 0.19
C LEU A 126 -10.06 24.93 -1.15
N VAL A 127 -9.73 25.80 -2.11
CA VAL A 127 -9.22 25.42 -3.43
C VAL A 127 -7.74 25.82 -3.48
N ALA A 128 -6.87 24.92 -3.03
CA ALA A 128 -5.43 25.08 -3.09
C ALA A 128 -4.90 24.27 -4.28
N GLN A 129 -4.58 24.98 -5.38
CA GLN A 129 -4.15 24.37 -6.64
C GLN A 129 -2.81 25.01 -7.06
N GLY A 130 -1.72 24.36 -6.68
CA GLY A 130 -0.38 24.74 -7.09
C GLY A 130 -0.02 24.25 -8.48
N THR A 131 1.27 24.38 -8.82
CA THR A 131 1.90 23.63 -9.91
C THR A 131 3.17 22.96 -9.39
N ARG A 132 3.75 22.03 -10.17
CA ARG A 132 5.01 21.39 -9.82
C ARG A 132 6.15 22.39 -9.64
N GLU A 133 6.15 23.45 -10.46
CA GLU A 133 7.13 24.54 -10.44
C GLU A 133 6.85 25.55 -9.32
N ASN A 134 5.57 25.86 -9.06
CA ASN A 134 5.12 26.84 -8.07
C ASN A 134 4.01 26.22 -7.19
N PRO A 135 4.36 25.40 -6.19
CA PRO A 135 3.37 24.78 -5.32
C PRO A 135 2.70 25.84 -4.41
N VAL A 136 1.51 25.52 -3.89
CA VAL A 136 0.95 26.23 -2.73
C VAL A 136 1.57 25.64 -1.46
N ILE A 137 2.03 26.45 -0.51
CA ILE A 137 2.78 25.98 0.66
C ILE A 137 2.07 26.35 1.96
N PHE A 138 1.84 25.36 2.82
CA PHE A 138 1.36 25.53 4.20
C PHE A 138 2.48 25.11 5.18
N THR A 139 2.99 26.07 5.97
CA THR A 139 4.22 25.89 6.76
C THR A 139 4.18 26.61 8.12
N SER A 140 5.24 26.46 8.91
CA SER A 140 5.49 27.23 10.13
C SER A 140 6.12 28.58 9.81
N SER A 141 5.67 29.66 10.44
CA SER A 141 6.31 30.99 10.35
C SER A 141 7.48 31.15 11.33
N ALA A 142 7.92 30.09 12.02
CA ALA A 142 9.05 30.16 12.95
C ALA A 142 10.39 30.29 12.20
N CYS A 143 11.34 31.07 12.72
CA CYS A 143 12.68 31.16 12.11
C CYS A 143 13.45 29.82 12.14
N ASN A 144 13.01 28.83 12.93
CA ASN A 144 13.49 27.44 12.93
C ASN A 144 12.28 26.46 12.94
N PRO A 145 11.71 26.10 11.76
CA PRO A 145 10.55 25.22 11.68
C PRO A 145 10.81 23.81 12.23
N ALA A 146 9.86 23.31 13.03
CA ALA A 146 9.90 21.96 13.58
C ALA A 146 8.54 21.25 13.47
N ALA A 147 8.56 19.92 13.39
CA ALA A 147 7.36 19.08 13.31
C ALA A 147 6.44 19.33 14.52
N GLY A 148 5.20 19.77 14.26
CA GLY A 148 4.23 20.14 15.29
C GLY A 148 4.21 21.62 15.69
N ASP A 149 4.91 22.50 14.97
CA ASP A 149 4.89 23.95 15.22
C ASP A 149 3.50 24.58 15.08
N TRP A 150 2.68 24.03 14.17
CA TRP A 150 1.27 24.37 14.01
C TRP A 150 0.41 23.11 14.07
N ASN A 151 -0.91 23.27 14.23
CA ASN A 151 -1.82 22.16 14.51
C ASN A 151 -2.21 21.42 13.23
N ARG A 152 -3.07 22.00 12.37
CA ARG A 152 -3.67 21.30 11.22
C ARG A 152 -4.43 22.18 10.22
N LEU A 153 -4.69 21.63 9.03
CA LEU A 153 -5.81 22.03 8.17
C LEU A 153 -7.02 21.15 8.52
N SER A 154 -8.08 21.74 9.06
CA SER A 154 -9.26 21.05 9.61
C SER A 154 -10.49 21.32 8.76
N PHE A 155 -11.12 20.27 8.20
CA PHE A 155 -12.35 20.43 7.41
C PHE A 155 -13.59 20.12 8.25
N GLY A 156 -14.44 21.12 8.45
CA GLY A 156 -15.70 21.04 9.19
C GLY A 156 -16.76 20.22 8.46
N THR A 157 -17.83 19.84 9.16
CA THR A 157 -18.93 19.00 8.61
C THR A 157 -19.77 19.69 7.54
N THR A 158 -19.65 21.02 7.41
CA THR A 158 -20.29 21.86 6.38
C THR A 158 -19.38 22.14 5.18
N SER A 159 -18.11 21.74 5.27
CA SER A 159 -17.14 21.86 4.18
C SER A 159 -17.49 20.93 3.01
N LYS A 160 -17.19 21.38 1.79
CA LYS A 160 -17.41 20.64 0.54
C LYS A 160 -16.43 21.10 -0.53
N ASN A 161 -16.29 20.30 -1.60
CA ASN A 161 -15.62 20.69 -2.86
C ASN A 161 -14.22 21.33 -2.68
N SER A 162 -13.48 20.93 -1.65
CA SER A 162 -12.13 21.43 -1.42
C SER A 162 -11.11 20.59 -2.20
N VAL A 163 -10.01 21.21 -2.58
CA VAL A 163 -8.95 20.59 -3.38
C VAL A 163 -7.61 20.95 -2.77
N ILE A 164 -6.76 19.94 -2.58
CA ILE A 164 -5.34 20.07 -2.28
C ILE A 164 -4.59 19.38 -3.41
N ASP A 165 -4.16 20.16 -4.40
CA ASP A 165 -3.44 19.71 -5.58
C ASP A 165 -2.12 20.47 -5.75
N ASN A 166 -1.02 19.75 -6.01
CA ASN A 166 0.33 20.32 -6.13
C ASN A 166 0.72 21.23 -4.93
N CYS A 167 0.37 20.81 -3.71
CA CYS A 167 0.65 21.53 -2.47
C CYS A 167 1.86 20.95 -1.72
N ILE A 168 2.49 21.77 -0.87
CA ILE A 168 3.42 21.33 0.18
C ILE A 168 2.80 21.66 1.53
N ILE A 169 2.64 20.65 2.38
CA ILE A 169 2.15 20.78 3.75
C ILE A 169 3.26 20.26 4.67
N GLU A 170 3.78 21.14 5.53
CA GLU A 170 4.97 20.84 6.31
C GLU A 170 4.94 21.39 7.74
N TYR A 171 5.66 20.73 8.65
CA TYR A 171 5.82 21.13 10.06
C TYR A 171 4.52 21.15 10.90
N ALA A 172 3.39 20.69 10.35
CA ALA A 172 2.13 20.54 11.08
C ALA A 172 2.19 19.43 12.13
N THR A 173 1.25 19.44 13.08
CA THR A 173 0.96 18.28 13.94
C THR A 173 0.20 17.25 13.13
N VAL A 174 -0.92 17.63 12.51
CA VAL A 174 -1.65 16.83 11.52
C VAL A 174 -1.69 17.64 10.22
N GLY A 175 -1.39 17.05 9.06
CA GLY A 175 -1.44 17.78 7.79
C GLY A 175 -2.88 18.14 7.40
N VAL A 176 -3.66 17.13 7.01
CA VAL A 176 -5.10 17.25 6.72
C VAL A 176 -5.91 16.46 7.73
N ASN A 177 -6.94 17.09 8.29
CA ASN A 177 -7.81 16.53 9.33
C ASN A 177 -9.29 16.65 8.96
N VAL A 178 -9.92 15.51 8.68
CA VAL A 178 -11.38 15.35 8.52
C VAL A 178 -11.86 14.43 9.62
N VAL A 179 -12.37 14.98 10.72
CA VAL A 179 -12.81 14.21 11.89
C VAL A 179 -14.22 14.63 12.26
N TRP A 180 -15.17 13.74 11.98
CA TRP A 180 -16.60 13.96 12.08
C TRP A 180 -17.20 12.90 13.02
N ASP A 181 -16.94 13.06 14.32
CA ASP A 181 -17.42 12.18 15.40
C ASP A 181 -18.87 12.49 15.86
N THR A 182 -19.62 13.21 15.04
CA THR A 182 -20.99 13.68 15.33
C THR A 182 -21.97 13.52 14.15
N ILE A 183 -21.53 13.01 12.99
CA ILE A 183 -22.41 12.80 11.84
C ILE A 183 -23.40 11.65 12.09
N THR A 184 -24.65 11.87 11.70
CA THR A 184 -25.77 10.92 11.89
C THR A 184 -26.05 10.04 10.69
N GLU A 185 -25.47 10.38 9.53
CA GLU A 185 -25.65 9.78 8.20
C GLU A 185 -24.31 9.79 7.45
N PRO A 186 -24.12 8.96 6.40
CA PRO A 186 -22.94 9.02 5.53
C PRO A 186 -22.73 10.41 4.93
N ARG A 187 -21.48 10.83 4.74
CA ARG A 187 -21.14 12.09 4.05
C ARG A 187 -19.94 11.92 3.13
N HIS A 188 -19.99 12.52 1.94
CA HIS A 188 -18.85 12.57 1.03
C HIS A 188 -17.65 13.29 1.67
N SER A 189 -16.44 12.91 1.25
CA SER A 189 -15.21 13.63 1.59
C SER A 189 -15.35 15.12 1.27
N PRO A 190 -14.95 16.03 2.18
CA PRO A 190 -15.00 17.46 1.91
C PRO A 190 -13.86 17.91 0.99
N VAL A 191 -12.84 17.07 0.80
CA VAL A 191 -11.56 17.40 0.17
C VAL A 191 -11.01 16.25 -0.67
N GLU A 192 -10.54 16.57 -1.87
CA GLU A 192 -9.69 15.70 -2.70
C GLU A 192 -8.22 16.05 -2.49
N ILE A 193 -7.35 15.05 -2.34
CA ILE A 193 -5.92 15.23 -2.05
C ILE A 193 -5.10 14.54 -3.14
N MET A 194 -4.38 15.32 -3.94
CA MET A 194 -3.61 14.80 -5.08
C MET A 194 -2.26 15.52 -5.27
N ASN A 195 -1.29 14.82 -5.86
CA ASN A 195 0.01 15.37 -6.31
C ASN A 195 0.80 16.19 -5.26
N SER A 196 0.55 15.99 -3.96
CA SER A 196 0.97 16.90 -2.89
C SER A 196 2.01 16.28 -1.96
N THR A 197 2.86 17.09 -1.36
CA THR A 197 3.91 16.65 -0.43
C THR A 197 3.54 16.95 1.02
N PHE A 198 3.45 15.91 1.84
CA PHE A 198 3.38 15.99 3.30
C PHE A 198 4.76 15.69 3.86
N ARG A 199 5.44 16.68 4.46
CA ARG A 199 6.79 16.46 5.01
C ARG A 199 6.98 16.99 6.43
N GLU A 200 7.84 16.33 7.19
CA GLU A 200 8.22 16.80 8.54
C GLU A 200 7.00 16.99 9.47
N ILE A 201 6.02 16.10 9.36
CA ILE A 201 4.75 16.16 10.10
C ILE A 201 4.86 15.44 11.44
N GLY A 202 4.38 16.06 12.51
CA GLY A 202 4.53 15.58 13.89
C GLY A 202 3.75 14.30 14.19
N LEU A 203 2.47 14.21 13.81
CA LEU A 203 1.58 13.12 14.19
C LEU A 203 1.03 12.36 12.98
N ARG A 204 0.20 13.01 12.15
CA ARG A 204 -0.52 12.35 11.04
C ARG A 204 -0.44 13.16 9.75
N GLY A 205 -0.06 12.54 8.64
CA GLY A 205 -0.06 13.22 7.33
C GLY A 205 -1.48 13.59 6.92
N VAL A 206 -2.32 12.57 6.75
CA VAL A 206 -3.75 12.72 6.46
C VAL A 206 -4.57 11.87 7.44
N GLN A 207 -5.67 12.45 7.94
CA GLN A 207 -6.61 11.78 8.83
C GLN A 207 -8.05 11.96 8.36
N PHE A 208 -8.74 10.82 8.15
CA PHE A 208 -10.19 10.72 7.99
C PHE A 208 -10.79 9.88 9.12
N SER A 209 -11.80 10.40 9.80
CA SER A 209 -12.52 9.67 10.85
C SER A 209 -14.00 10.05 10.86
N GLY A 210 -14.88 9.17 10.37
CA GLY A 210 -16.32 9.29 10.59
C GLY A 210 -16.74 8.87 12.02
N TRP A 211 -18.04 8.77 12.25
CA TRP A 211 -18.59 8.31 13.53
C TRP A 211 -18.62 6.79 13.61
N THR A 212 -18.31 6.24 14.80
CA THR A 212 -18.50 4.81 15.12
C THR A 212 -19.17 4.66 16.47
N ALA A 213 -20.03 3.66 16.63
CA ALA A 213 -20.50 3.22 17.93
C ALA A 213 -19.32 2.85 18.88
N PRO A 214 -19.41 3.13 20.19
CA PRO A 214 -18.36 2.79 21.15
C PRO A 214 -18.07 1.28 21.26
N ILE A 215 -19.09 0.45 21.02
CA ILE A 215 -19.08 -1.02 21.16
C ILE A 215 -19.83 -1.68 20.00
N GLY A 216 -19.65 -3.01 19.86
CA GLY A 216 -20.25 -3.84 18.82
C GLY A 216 -19.22 -4.48 17.91
N VAL A 217 -19.53 -5.65 17.34
CA VAL A 217 -18.74 -6.27 16.27
C VAL A 217 -19.69 -6.95 15.26
N PRO A 218 -19.70 -6.52 13.99
CA PRO A 218 -19.12 -5.26 13.49
C PRO A 218 -19.70 -4.04 14.22
N ARG A 219 -18.97 -2.92 14.26
CA ARG A 219 -19.47 -1.67 14.85
C ARG A 219 -20.44 -0.99 13.89
N ASP A 220 -21.53 -0.45 14.44
CA ASP A 220 -22.34 0.53 13.70
C ASP A 220 -21.52 1.81 13.47
N TYR A 221 -21.70 2.46 12.32
CA TYR A 221 -20.89 3.59 11.91
C TYR A 221 -21.57 4.49 10.87
N ARG A 222 -21.10 5.72 10.74
CA ARG A 222 -21.51 6.67 9.68
C ARG A 222 -20.24 7.06 8.92
N PRO A 223 -20.05 6.57 7.68
CA PRO A 223 -18.81 6.76 6.96
C PRO A 223 -18.62 8.18 6.44
N ILE A 224 -17.35 8.56 6.28
CA ILE A 224 -16.92 9.49 5.25
C ILE A 224 -16.74 8.69 3.95
N THR A 225 -17.46 9.02 2.88
CA THR A 225 -17.40 8.31 1.60
C THR A 225 -16.46 9.00 0.60
N ASP A 226 -16.01 8.28 -0.44
CA ASP A 226 -15.27 8.84 -1.58
C ASP A 226 -13.95 9.53 -1.17
N VAL A 227 -13.18 8.85 -0.32
CA VAL A 227 -11.90 9.37 0.20
C VAL A 227 -10.78 9.05 -0.80
N SER A 228 -10.20 10.08 -1.42
CA SER A 228 -9.13 9.94 -2.42
C SER A 228 -7.84 10.62 -1.97
N ILE A 229 -6.74 9.86 -1.95
CA ILE A 229 -5.37 10.32 -1.62
C ILE A 229 -4.42 9.75 -2.69
N THR A 230 -4.06 10.57 -3.68
CA THR A 230 -3.37 10.07 -4.89
C THR A 230 -2.11 10.83 -5.26
N GLY A 231 -1.08 10.14 -5.78
CA GLY A 231 0.15 10.77 -6.27
C GLY A 231 0.94 11.60 -5.24
N CYS A 232 0.66 11.45 -3.94
CA CYS A 232 1.24 12.27 -2.88
C CYS A 232 2.56 11.69 -2.37
N SER A 233 3.39 12.54 -1.77
CA SER A 233 4.66 12.16 -1.13
C SER A 233 4.61 12.41 0.38
N PHE A 234 4.70 11.35 1.18
CA PHE A 234 4.76 11.37 2.64
C PHE A 234 6.21 11.17 3.10
N ILE A 235 6.89 12.26 3.45
CA ILE A 235 8.33 12.26 3.76
C ILE A 235 8.52 12.55 5.26
N ASN A 236 9.09 11.60 6.01
CA ASN A 236 9.37 11.77 7.43
C ASN A 236 8.13 12.16 8.28
N VAL A 237 6.97 11.56 7.99
CA VAL A 237 5.72 11.79 8.72
C VAL A 237 5.67 10.93 9.99
N GLY A 238 5.15 11.50 11.09
CA GLY A 238 4.89 10.79 12.34
C GLY A 238 6.01 10.87 13.39
N LYS A 239 6.76 11.97 13.48
CA LYS A 239 7.92 12.11 14.40
C LYS A 239 7.59 12.22 15.91
N GLY A 240 6.32 12.30 16.28
CA GLY A 240 5.87 12.52 17.65
C GLY A 240 5.87 11.25 18.52
N THR A 241 5.87 11.43 19.85
CA THR A 241 5.88 10.30 20.82
C THR A 241 4.50 9.99 21.43
N GLN A 242 3.44 10.70 21.03
CA GLN A 242 2.09 10.57 21.57
C GLN A 242 1.06 10.37 20.44
N GLY A 243 -0.10 9.81 20.75
CA GLY A 243 -1.29 9.85 19.86
C GLY A 243 -1.32 8.85 18.69
N ASN A 244 -0.42 7.86 18.62
CA ASN A 244 -0.21 6.96 17.47
C ASN A 244 0.10 7.73 16.18
N PRO A 245 1.39 8.05 15.93
CA PRO A 245 1.83 8.64 14.68
C PRO A 245 1.77 7.65 13.51
N MET A 246 1.50 8.17 12.32
CA MET A 246 1.37 7.43 11.05
C MET A 246 1.27 8.37 9.84
N ALA A 247 1.52 7.88 8.62
CA ALA A 247 1.29 8.69 7.42
C ALA A 247 -0.21 8.94 7.16
N ILE A 248 -1.02 7.88 7.23
CA ILE A 248 -2.46 7.93 6.94
C ILE A 248 -3.26 7.25 8.06
N TYR A 249 -4.27 7.94 8.58
CA TYR A 249 -5.28 7.39 9.50
C TYR A 249 -6.65 7.40 8.83
N THR A 250 -7.29 6.23 8.75
CA THR A 250 -8.69 6.09 8.30
C THR A 250 -9.51 5.23 9.26
N ARG A 251 -10.75 5.65 9.52
CA ARG A 251 -11.73 5.00 10.40
C ARG A 251 -13.13 5.49 10.06
N ALA A 252 -14.15 4.63 10.08
CA ALA A 252 -15.50 5.00 9.60
C ALA A 252 -15.42 5.72 8.24
N VAL A 253 -14.93 5.00 7.25
CA VAL A 253 -14.76 5.47 5.87
C VAL A 253 -15.38 4.49 4.89
N LYS A 254 -15.63 4.88 3.65
CA LYS A 254 -16.13 3.98 2.61
C LYS A 254 -15.73 4.48 1.23
N ASP A 255 -15.55 3.57 0.27
CA ASP A 255 -15.18 3.90 -1.11
C ASP A 255 -13.88 4.73 -1.11
N VAL A 256 -12.77 4.08 -0.69
CA VAL A 256 -11.49 4.74 -0.40
C VAL A 256 -10.42 4.32 -1.42
N GLU A 257 -9.75 5.31 -2.01
CA GLU A 257 -8.57 5.09 -2.86
C GLU A 257 -7.33 5.77 -2.28
N ILE A 258 -6.29 4.97 -2.02
CA ILE A 258 -4.93 5.43 -1.73
C ILE A 258 -4.02 4.87 -2.82
N SER A 259 -3.65 5.70 -3.81
CA SER A 259 -2.91 5.22 -4.98
C SER A 259 -1.77 6.10 -5.49
N GLY A 260 -0.73 5.46 -6.03
CA GLY A 260 0.40 6.16 -6.64
C GLY A 260 1.24 7.00 -5.67
N ASN A 261 1.11 6.80 -4.36
CA ASN A 261 1.80 7.60 -3.35
C ASN A 261 3.21 7.06 -3.05
N LEU A 262 4.12 7.97 -2.69
CA LEU A 262 5.43 7.66 -2.11
C LEU A 262 5.37 7.84 -0.59
N PHE A 263 5.82 6.84 0.17
CA PHE A 263 6.07 6.94 1.59
C PHE A 263 7.57 6.73 1.82
N HIS A 264 8.27 7.73 2.36
CA HIS A 264 9.71 7.68 2.60
C HIS A 264 10.04 8.01 4.06
N GLY A 265 10.77 7.11 4.73
CA GLY A 265 11.14 7.25 6.14
C GLY A 265 9.94 7.19 7.08
N GLY A 266 9.77 8.23 7.90
CA GLY A 266 8.69 8.35 8.87
C GLY A 266 8.93 7.59 10.18
N GLN A 267 8.03 7.75 11.14
CA GLN A 267 8.07 7.08 12.46
C GLN A 267 6.65 6.84 12.96
N GLY A 268 6.48 5.89 13.89
CA GLY A 268 5.20 5.64 14.55
C GLY A 268 4.80 4.15 14.59
N THR A 269 3.56 3.89 14.98
CA THR A 269 3.07 2.51 15.19
C THR A 269 2.74 1.82 13.85
N TYR A 270 2.17 2.57 12.91
CA TYR A 270 1.69 2.11 11.60
C TYR A 270 2.09 3.14 10.54
N LEU A 271 2.34 2.72 9.31
CA LEU A 271 2.46 3.63 8.17
C LEU A 271 1.06 4.10 7.75
N ALA A 272 0.14 3.16 7.54
CA ALA A 272 -1.25 3.43 7.22
C ALA A 272 -2.17 2.61 8.12
N TYR A 273 -3.19 3.25 8.69
CA TYR A 273 -4.20 2.61 9.53
C TYR A 273 -5.54 2.54 8.78
N LEU A 274 -5.90 1.34 8.35
CA LEU A 274 -7.14 0.95 7.67
C LEU A 274 -7.98 0.18 8.71
N GLY A 275 -8.48 0.90 9.72
CA GLY A 275 -8.94 0.27 10.95
C GLY A 275 -10.27 0.77 11.46
N VAL A 276 -11.14 -0.18 11.80
CA VAL A 276 -12.47 -0.01 12.38
C VAL A 276 -13.43 0.75 11.44
N ALA A 277 -14.40 0.01 10.91
CA ALA A 277 -15.49 0.53 10.11
C ALA A 277 -15.01 1.09 8.75
N PHE A 278 -14.80 0.20 7.79
CA PHE A 278 -14.57 0.56 6.40
C PHE A 278 -15.22 -0.42 5.40
N GLU A 279 -15.62 0.09 4.23
CA GLU A 279 -16.07 -0.67 3.06
C GLU A 279 -15.34 -0.19 1.81
N ASN A 280 -15.10 -1.11 0.85
CA ASN A 280 -14.51 -0.82 -0.47
C ASN A 280 -13.19 -0.02 -0.38
N TYR A 281 -12.16 -0.64 0.20
CA TYR A 281 -10.86 0.02 0.43
C TYR A 281 -9.81 -0.44 -0.57
N LEU A 282 -9.24 0.49 -1.35
CA LEU A 282 -8.21 0.22 -2.36
C LEU A 282 -6.90 0.93 -2.00
N PHE A 283 -5.87 0.15 -1.67
CA PHE A 283 -4.51 0.63 -1.41
C PHE A 283 -3.59 0.08 -2.49
N LYS A 284 -3.35 0.85 -3.58
CA LYS A 284 -2.73 0.33 -4.80
C LYS A 284 -1.57 1.16 -5.35
N ASP A 285 -0.64 0.52 -6.06
CA ASP A 285 0.39 1.22 -6.85
C ASP A 285 1.26 2.21 -6.04
N ASN A 286 1.37 2.03 -4.71
CA ASN A 286 2.17 2.90 -3.83
C ASN A 286 3.60 2.36 -3.65
N VAL A 287 4.56 3.26 -3.42
CA VAL A 287 5.95 2.92 -3.08
C VAL A 287 6.21 3.25 -1.62
N ILE A 288 6.63 2.25 -0.85
CA ILE A 288 7.07 2.36 0.54
C ILE A 288 8.59 2.16 0.55
N GLU A 289 9.34 3.20 0.89
CA GLU A 289 10.79 3.25 0.81
C GLU A 289 11.42 3.63 2.16
N ASP A 290 12.46 2.89 2.55
CA ASP A 290 13.19 3.08 3.81
C ASP A 290 12.29 3.29 5.04
N PRO A 291 11.25 2.45 5.27
CA PRO A 291 10.19 2.75 6.22
C PRO A 291 10.68 2.70 7.67
N GLY A 292 10.40 3.77 8.44
CA GLY A 292 10.77 3.88 9.86
C GLY A 292 9.65 3.58 10.85
N TYR A 293 8.48 3.14 10.37
CA TYR A 293 7.35 2.75 11.20
C TYR A 293 7.56 1.36 11.85
N ASN A 294 6.88 1.09 12.96
CA ASN A 294 6.89 -0.24 13.55
C ASN A 294 6.13 -1.26 12.69
N GLN A 295 5.07 -0.88 11.98
CA GLN A 295 4.31 -1.71 11.04
C GLN A 295 3.98 -0.88 9.79
N GLY A 296 3.75 -1.52 8.65
CA GLY A 296 3.35 -0.90 7.40
C GLY A 296 1.84 -0.60 7.36
N ILE A 297 1.13 -1.29 6.47
CA ILE A 297 -0.33 -1.18 6.34
C ILE A 297 -0.98 -2.04 7.43
N TYR A 298 -1.76 -1.40 8.30
CA TYR A 298 -2.57 -2.09 9.31
C TYR A 298 -4.03 -2.20 8.87
N VAL A 299 -4.54 -3.43 8.79
CA VAL A 299 -5.95 -3.71 8.43
C VAL A 299 -6.67 -4.28 9.65
N SER A 300 -7.81 -3.70 10.04
CA SER A 300 -8.59 -4.19 11.19
C SER A 300 -10.09 -3.97 11.07
N THR A 301 -10.81 -5.08 11.22
CA THR A 301 -12.23 -5.28 11.54
C THR A 301 -13.26 -4.24 11.10
N THR A 302 -13.98 -4.61 10.03
CA THR A 302 -15.44 -4.56 9.87
C THR A 302 -15.85 -5.27 8.59
N ARG A 303 -17.17 -5.44 8.39
CA ARG A 303 -17.78 -5.68 7.07
C ARG A 303 -17.21 -4.73 6.03
N GLY A 304 -16.69 -5.27 4.94
CA GLY A 304 -16.11 -4.51 3.83
C GLY A 304 -14.93 -5.24 3.21
N THR A 305 -14.71 -5.04 1.92
CA THR A 305 -13.53 -5.54 1.20
C THR A 305 -12.35 -4.59 1.36
N ALA A 306 -11.15 -5.15 1.37
CA ALA A 306 -9.91 -4.40 1.18
C ALA A 306 -9.06 -5.07 0.10
N GLU A 307 -8.48 -4.25 -0.78
CA GLU A 307 -7.57 -4.66 -1.84
C GLU A 307 -6.25 -3.91 -1.68
N ILE A 308 -5.18 -4.65 -1.38
CA ILE A 308 -3.82 -4.12 -1.29
C ILE A 308 -3.06 -4.67 -2.50
N THR A 309 -2.89 -3.87 -3.55
CA THR A 309 -2.41 -4.38 -4.85
C THR A 309 -1.28 -3.57 -5.47
N ARG A 310 -0.30 -4.25 -6.11
CA ARG A 310 0.80 -3.60 -6.86
C ARG A 310 1.63 -2.57 -6.07
N ASN A 311 1.70 -2.67 -4.75
CA ASN A 311 2.54 -1.82 -3.92
C ASN A 311 3.98 -2.36 -3.86
N ILE A 312 4.97 -1.49 -3.73
CA ILE A 312 6.40 -1.84 -3.66
C ILE A 312 6.96 -1.43 -2.30
N PHE A 313 7.39 -2.39 -1.49
CA PHE A 313 8.11 -2.18 -0.23
C PHE A 313 9.61 -2.42 -0.45
N ARG A 314 10.43 -1.37 -0.37
CA ARG A 314 11.87 -1.41 -0.68
C ARG A 314 12.72 -0.58 0.28
N GLY A 315 14.04 -0.68 0.11
CA GLY A 315 15.00 0.02 0.96
C GLY A 315 15.25 -0.69 2.29
N GLN A 316 15.75 0.02 3.29
CA GLN A 316 16.08 -0.50 4.62
C GLN A 316 15.06 -0.02 5.64
N ALA A 317 14.21 -0.94 6.11
CA ALA A 317 13.31 -0.65 7.23
C ALA A 317 14.12 -0.41 8.52
N THR A 318 13.91 0.71 9.20
CA THR A 318 14.71 1.05 10.40
C THR A 318 14.17 0.40 11.69
N ALA A 319 12.92 -0.06 11.68
CA ALA A 319 12.30 -0.75 12.81
C ALA A 319 12.50 -2.27 12.72
N ALA A 320 13.00 -2.88 13.78
CA ALA A 320 13.36 -4.30 13.82
C ALA A 320 12.19 -5.27 13.53
N ASN A 321 10.95 -4.84 13.76
CA ASN A 321 9.72 -5.63 13.57
C ASN A 321 8.78 -5.04 12.50
N PHE A 322 9.32 -4.33 11.50
CA PHE A 322 8.51 -3.80 10.39
C PHE A 322 7.85 -4.91 9.57
N ARG A 323 6.56 -5.13 9.80
CA ARG A 323 5.70 -6.01 9.00
C ARG A 323 5.02 -5.19 7.92
N CYS A 324 5.22 -5.51 6.65
CA CYS A 324 4.76 -4.68 5.54
C CYS A 324 3.23 -4.56 5.50
N ILE A 325 2.52 -5.67 5.72
CA ILE A 325 1.07 -5.73 5.93
C ILE A 325 0.79 -6.50 7.22
N TYR A 326 0.12 -5.87 8.17
CA TYR A 326 -0.28 -6.46 9.45
C TYR A 326 -1.80 -6.45 9.60
N VAL A 327 -2.40 -7.63 9.77
CA VAL A 327 -3.84 -7.81 9.65
C VAL A 327 -4.43 -8.39 10.93
N PHE A 328 -5.47 -7.74 11.44
CA PHE A 328 -6.10 -8.02 12.74
C PHE A 328 -7.62 -8.11 12.60
N GLY A 329 -8.08 -9.17 11.92
CA GLY A 329 -9.48 -9.43 11.58
C GLY A 329 -9.99 -8.64 10.37
N HIS A 330 -10.70 -9.29 9.45
CA HIS A 330 -11.18 -8.68 8.19
C HIS A 330 -12.24 -9.56 7.49
N GLU A 331 -12.81 -9.07 6.40
CA GLU A 331 -13.63 -9.86 5.47
C GLU A 331 -13.09 -9.66 4.04
N ASN A 332 -13.02 -10.72 3.24
CA ASN A 332 -12.69 -10.70 1.80
C ASN A 332 -11.47 -9.82 1.44
N LEU A 333 -10.34 -10.00 2.12
CA LEU A 333 -9.10 -9.26 1.86
C LEU A 333 -8.35 -9.88 0.67
N VAL A 334 -7.94 -9.04 -0.27
CA VAL A 334 -7.06 -9.40 -1.38
C VAL A 334 -5.71 -8.68 -1.23
N ILE A 335 -4.63 -9.43 -1.28
CA ILE A 335 -3.25 -8.94 -1.33
C ILE A 335 -2.63 -9.48 -2.61
N ALA A 336 -2.59 -8.69 -3.69
CA ALA A 336 -2.23 -9.18 -5.01
C ALA A 336 -1.16 -8.35 -5.76
N GLY A 337 -0.19 -9.03 -6.39
CA GLY A 337 0.79 -8.38 -7.27
C GLY A 337 1.76 -7.41 -6.59
N ASN A 338 1.92 -7.45 -5.25
CA ASN A 338 2.83 -6.55 -4.52
C ASN A 338 4.28 -7.07 -4.55
N GLU A 339 5.25 -6.16 -4.51
CA GLU A 339 6.67 -6.47 -4.32
C GLU A 339 7.11 -6.15 -2.89
N PHE A 340 7.56 -7.16 -2.16
CA PHE A 340 8.15 -7.04 -0.84
C PHE A 340 9.66 -7.34 -0.92
N ARG A 341 10.48 -6.33 -0.62
CA ARG A 341 11.96 -6.39 -0.66
C ARG A 341 12.62 -5.91 0.63
N THR A 342 11.82 -5.71 1.69
CA THR A 342 12.26 -5.24 3.00
C THR A 342 11.29 -5.70 4.09
N GLY A 343 11.66 -5.53 5.36
CA GLY A 343 10.81 -5.83 6.52
C GLY A 343 11.06 -7.17 7.20
N SER A 344 10.75 -7.21 8.50
CA SER A 344 10.79 -8.42 9.32
C SER A 344 9.75 -9.44 8.87
N SER A 345 8.62 -8.97 8.34
CA SER A 345 7.62 -9.82 7.70
C SER A 345 6.99 -9.15 6.47
N GLY A 346 6.57 -9.94 5.49
CA GLY A 346 5.80 -9.45 4.34
C GLY A 346 4.33 -9.26 4.73
N VAL A 347 3.58 -10.36 4.73
CA VAL A 347 2.19 -10.42 5.21
C VAL A 347 2.12 -11.15 6.55
N TYR A 348 1.48 -10.53 7.54
CA TYR A 348 1.28 -11.12 8.86
C TYR A 348 -0.20 -11.04 9.25
N LEU A 349 -0.90 -12.18 9.19
CA LEU A 349 -2.29 -12.33 9.63
C LEU A 349 -2.30 -12.80 11.09
N LEU A 350 -2.98 -12.07 11.98
CA LEU A 350 -3.17 -12.46 13.38
C LEU A 350 -4.63 -12.80 13.69
N TRP A 351 -4.84 -13.81 14.52
CA TRP A 351 -6.16 -14.16 15.05
C TRP A 351 -6.89 -12.97 15.70
N PHE A 352 -8.18 -12.86 15.40
CA PHE A 352 -9.12 -11.97 16.10
C PHE A 352 -10.38 -12.76 16.53
N PRO A 353 -10.98 -12.48 17.72
CA PRO A 353 -12.09 -13.29 18.26
C PRO A 353 -13.35 -13.39 17.39
N TYR A 354 -13.52 -12.48 16.44
CA TYR A 354 -14.69 -12.38 15.57
C TYR A 354 -14.45 -12.85 14.13
N GLY A 355 -13.29 -13.46 13.87
CA GLY A 355 -12.98 -14.14 12.60
C GLY A 355 -12.32 -13.28 11.52
N THR A 356 -11.95 -13.96 10.44
CA THR A 356 -11.37 -13.39 9.21
C THR A 356 -12.03 -14.08 8.02
N LEU A 357 -13.05 -13.46 7.40
CA LEU A 357 -13.89 -14.15 6.42
C LEU A 357 -13.31 -14.05 5.01
N GLY A 358 -12.34 -14.89 4.69
CA GLY A 358 -11.74 -14.95 3.35
C GLY A 358 -10.50 -14.07 3.21
N THR A 359 -9.40 -14.68 2.75
CA THR A 359 -8.16 -13.98 2.38
C THR A 359 -7.58 -14.60 1.12
N ILE A 360 -7.19 -13.77 0.16
CA ILE A 360 -6.42 -14.19 -1.02
C ILE A 360 -5.09 -13.45 -1.00
N ILE A 361 -3.98 -14.19 -1.05
CA ILE A 361 -2.62 -13.66 -1.18
C ILE A 361 -2.05 -14.27 -2.46
N GLU A 362 -1.98 -13.48 -3.53
CA GLU A 362 -1.62 -14.01 -4.84
C GLU A 362 -0.69 -13.14 -5.69
N GLU A 363 0.11 -13.77 -6.55
CA GLU A 363 0.94 -13.07 -7.55
C GLU A 363 1.97 -12.08 -6.94
N ASN A 364 2.22 -12.16 -5.62
CA ASN A 364 3.16 -11.28 -4.94
C ASN A 364 4.60 -11.82 -5.04
N LEU A 365 5.56 -10.92 -5.07
CA LEU A 365 6.99 -11.22 -4.95
C LEU A 365 7.47 -10.90 -3.53
N PHE A 366 8.03 -11.88 -2.84
CA PHE A 366 8.76 -11.71 -1.58
C PHE A 366 10.22 -12.11 -1.82
N ASP A 367 11.13 -11.13 -1.75
CA ASP A 367 12.53 -11.30 -2.15
C ASP A 367 13.46 -10.64 -1.10
N GLY A 368 14.05 -11.45 -0.22
CA GLY A 368 14.88 -10.94 0.89
C GLY A 368 14.07 -10.41 2.09
N VAL A 369 12.81 -10.83 2.21
CA VAL A 369 11.88 -10.50 3.31
C VAL A 369 11.91 -11.62 4.35
N GLY A 370 11.55 -11.34 5.60
CA GLY A 370 11.65 -12.34 6.66
C GLY A 370 13.09 -12.50 7.14
N THR A 371 13.79 -11.36 7.30
CA THR A 371 15.23 -11.27 7.61
C THR A 371 15.53 -10.78 9.02
N GLY A 372 14.50 -10.48 9.83
CA GLY A 372 14.63 -10.14 11.25
C GLY A 372 15.13 -11.30 12.12
N THR A 373 15.30 -11.04 13.43
CA THR A 373 15.69 -12.04 14.43
C THR A 373 14.49 -12.78 15.04
N SER A 374 13.35 -12.10 15.15
CA SER A 374 12.03 -12.64 15.50
C SER A 374 11.01 -12.27 14.43
N ASP A 375 9.94 -13.05 14.30
CA ASP A 375 8.85 -12.87 13.32
C ASP A 375 9.24 -12.86 11.84
N SER A 376 10.31 -13.60 11.52
CA SER A 376 10.96 -13.67 10.21
C SER A 376 10.15 -14.49 9.19
N PHE A 377 9.13 -13.89 8.56
CA PHE A 377 8.20 -14.60 7.65
C PHE A 377 7.91 -13.83 6.36
N ALA A 378 7.94 -14.46 5.19
CA ALA A 378 7.39 -13.80 4.00
C ALA A 378 5.86 -13.70 4.11
N ILE A 379 5.20 -14.82 4.42
CA ILE A 379 3.78 -14.87 4.80
C ILE A 379 3.64 -15.67 6.09
N VAL A 380 2.91 -15.12 7.07
CA VAL A 380 2.43 -15.90 8.23
C VAL A 380 0.93 -15.75 8.41
N ASP A 381 0.27 -16.89 8.53
CA ASP A 381 -1.08 -17.06 9.04
C ASP A 381 -0.99 -17.56 10.49
N SER A 382 -1.24 -16.65 11.43
CA SER A 382 -1.30 -16.86 12.88
C SER A 382 -2.76 -16.90 13.38
N LEU A 383 -3.70 -17.39 12.56
CA LEU A 383 -5.15 -17.49 12.86
C LEU A 383 -5.48 -18.69 13.78
N ILE A 384 -4.77 -18.79 14.90
CA ILE A 384 -4.91 -19.83 15.91
C ILE A 384 -6.22 -19.67 16.70
N GLY A 385 -7.16 -20.63 16.59
CA GLY A 385 -8.35 -20.68 17.47
C GLY A 385 -9.63 -21.21 16.81
N ASN A 386 -10.79 -20.74 17.28
CA ASN A 386 -12.11 -20.98 16.65
C ASN A 386 -12.30 -20.08 15.41
N TYR A 387 -11.33 -20.11 14.50
CA TYR A 387 -11.32 -19.31 13.28
C TYR A 387 -12.32 -19.87 12.24
N PHE A 388 -13.10 -19.01 11.59
CA PHE A 388 -13.97 -19.36 10.47
C PHE A 388 -13.51 -18.58 9.23
N GLY A 389 -13.16 -19.29 8.15
CA GLY A 389 -12.75 -18.67 6.89
C GLY A 389 -11.79 -19.52 6.05
N LYS A 390 -11.52 -19.05 4.83
CA LYS A 390 -10.57 -19.65 3.88
C LYS A 390 -9.42 -18.68 3.63
N VAL A 391 -8.18 -19.14 3.75
CA VAL A 391 -6.98 -18.45 3.26
C VAL A 391 -6.55 -19.16 1.98
N VAL A 392 -6.25 -18.40 0.92
CA VAL A 392 -5.65 -18.90 -0.32
C VAL A 392 -4.33 -18.18 -0.51
N ILE A 393 -3.24 -18.93 -0.59
CA ILE A 393 -1.89 -18.43 -0.87
C ILE A 393 -1.46 -19.07 -2.18
N ARG A 394 -1.53 -18.33 -3.29
CA ARG A 394 -1.27 -18.92 -4.62
C ARG A 394 -0.45 -18.08 -5.56
N ASN A 395 0.30 -18.71 -6.47
CA ASN A 395 1.10 -18.02 -7.49
C ASN A 395 2.05 -16.94 -6.93
N ASN A 396 2.49 -17.02 -5.67
CA ASN A 396 3.47 -16.10 -5.11
C ASN A 396 4.90 -16.61 -5.37
N VAL A 397 5.84 -15.69 -5.53
CA VAL A 397 7.28 -15.97 -5.59
C VAL A 397 7.88 -15.62 -4.25
N ILE A 398 8.44 -16.59 -3.54
CA ILE A 398 8.97 -16.42 -2.18
C ILE A 398 10.41 -16.93 -2.13
N ARG A 399 11.37 -16.02 -1.97
CA ARG A 399 12.78 -16.38 -1.98
C ARG A 399 13.66 -15.54 -1.08
N ASN A 400 14.83 -16.10 -0.78
CA ASN A 400 15.90 -15.47 -0.01
C ASN A 400 15.46 -15.10 1.44
N THR A 401 14.50 -15.84 2.02
CA THR A 401 14.02 -15.60 3.38
C THR A 401 14.85 -16.36 4.42
N ASN A 402 15.46 -15.63 5.37
CA ASN A 402 16.24 -16.20 6.48
C ASN A 402 15.37 -17.01 7.47
N GLY A 403 14.06 -16.72 7.56
CA GLY A 403 13.14 -17.33 8.52
C GLY A 403 12.28 -18.48 7.98
N VAL A 404 11.05 -18.20 7.53
CA VAL A 404 10.16 -19.13 6.81
C VAL A 404 9.49 -18.40 5.66
N GLY A 405 9.35 -19.04 4.49
CA GLY A 405 8.57 -18.51 3.38
C GLY A 405 7.10 -18.38 3.76
N ILE A 406 6.38 -19.51 3.86
CA ILE A 406 4.98 -19.54 4.30
C ILE A 406 4.89 -20.26 5.65
N TRP A 407 4.32 -19.63 6.67
CA TRP A 407 3.91 -20.32 7.90
C TRP A 407 2.38 -20.30 8.05
N ALA A 408 1.73 -21.44 7.89
CA ALA A 408 0.28 -21.59 8.04
C ALA A 408 -0.07 -22.25 9.38
N THR A 409 -0.87 -21.59 10.22
CA THR A 409 -1.37 -22.15 11.50
C THR A 409 -2.90 -22.03 11.69
N PRO A 410 -3.72 -22.29 10.64
CA PRO A 410 -5.17 -22.12 10.76
C PRO A 410 -5.73 -23.02 11.86
N GLY A 411 -6.54 -22.42 12.73
CA GLY A 411 -7.27 -23.16 13.75
C GLY A 411 -8.32 -24.11 13.17
N HIS A 412 -8.79 -25.03 14.01
CA HIS A 412 -9.65 -26.19 13.73
C HIS A 412 -10.87 -26.02 12.80
N LYS A 413 -11.32 -24.79 12.51
CA LYS A 413 -12.55 -24.49 11.76
C LYS A 413 -12.29 -23.64 10.49
N GLY A 414 -11.05 -23.25 10.23
CA GLY A 414 -10.64 -22.60 8.98
C GLY A 414 -10.17 -23.60 7.94
N SER A 415 -9.76 -23.07 6.79
CA SER A 415 -8.98 -23.81 5.78
C SER A 415 -7.90 -22.91 5.16
N CYS A 416 -6.79 -23.51 4.75
CA CYS A 416 -5.70 -22.83 4.05
C CYS A 416 -5.26 -23.65 2.83
N VAL A 417 -5.31 -23.03 1.65
CA VAL A 417 -4.87 -23.63 0.38
C VAL A 417 -3.57 -22.95 -0.03
N ILE A 418 -2.52 -23.74 -0.28
CA ILE A 418 -1.21 -23.25 -0.71
C ILE A 418 -0.87 -23.92 -2.06
N GLU A 419 -0.97 -23.18 -3.16
CA GLU A 419 -0.86 -23.75 -4.52
C GLU A 419 -0.18 -22.86 -5.57
N GLY A 420 0.51 -23.43 -6.57
CA GLY A 420 1.14 -22.67 -7.66
C GLY A 420 2.32 -21.77 -7.28
N ASN A 421 2.71 -21.72 -5.99
CA ASN A 421 3.76 -20.84 -5.51
C ASN A 421 5.16 -21.36 -5.92
N PHE A 422 6.11 -20.43 -6.07
CA PHE A 422 7.53 -20.72 -6.29
C PHE A 422 8.31 -20.35 -5.03
N LEU A 423 8.92 -21.34 -4.37
CA LEU A 423 9.67 -21.19 -3.11
C LEU A 423 11.12 -21.66 -3.28
N GLU A 424 12.07 -20.73 -3.16
CA GLU A 424 13.50 -21.00 -3.41
C GLU A 424 14.42 -20.28 -2.42
N ASN A 425 15.55 -20.89 -2.04
CA ASN A 425 16.59 -20.25 -1.21
C ASN A 425 16.07 -19.73 0.15
N ASN A 426 15.04 -20.36 0.72
CA ASN A 426 14.53 -20.03 2.06
C ASN A 426 15.09 -21.02 3.10
N ARG A 427 15.26 -20.57 4.34
CA ARG A 427 15.63 -21.50 5.45
C ARG A 427 14.57 -22.57 5.68
N VAL A 428 13.29 -22.22 5.56
CA VAL A 428 12.17 -23.15 5.48
C VAL A 428 11.23 -22.63 4.40
N GLY A 429 10.90 -23.45 3.39
CA GLY A 429 9.96 -23.07 2.35
C GLY A 429 8.55 -22.89 2.93
N ILE A 430 7.95 -24.00 3.37
CA ILE A 430 6.62 -24.01 3.99
C ILE A 430 6.70 -24.64 5.38
N ARG A 431 6.12 -23.98 6.38
CA ARG A 431 5.82 -24.55 7.70
C ARG A 431 4.32 -24.64 7.89
N VAL A 432 3.83 -25.77 8.41
CA VAL A 432 2.43 -25.92 8.78
C VAL A 432 2.30 -26.34 10.25
N GLY A 433 1.53 -25.55 11.00
CA GLY A 433 1.17 -25.81 12.40
C GLY A 433 2.12 -25.27 13.45
N THR A 434 1.83 -25.62 14.70
CA THR A 434 2.39 -25.02 15.92
C THR A 434 2.44 -26.05 17.05
N PRO A 435 3.45 -26.02 17.96
CA PRO A 435 3.55 -26.98 19.06
C PRO A 435 2.39 -26.97 20.07
N ALA A 436 1.47 -26.00 20.00
CA ALA A 436 0.42 -25.82 20.99
C ALA A 436 -1.00 -26.26 20.53
N TYR A 437 -1.20 -26.53 19.24
CA TYR A 437 -2.53 -26.79 18.68
C TYR A 437 -2.51 -27.89 17.62
N ASN A 438 -3.67 -28.51 17.39
CA ASN A 438 -3.86 -29.41 16.25
C ASN A 438 -4.28 -28.59 15.02
N ILE A 439 -3.71 -28.98 13.88
CA ILE A 439 -4.01 -28.43 12.56
C ILE A 439 -4.87 -29.41 11.76
N SER A 440 -5.80 -28.86 10.99
CA SER A 440 -6.65 -29.56 10.02
C SER A 440 -6.94 -28.61 8.86
N SER A 441 -7.42 -29.16 7.73
CA SER A 441 -7.88 -28.35 6.58
C SER A 441 -6.79 -27.47 5.93
N VAL A 442 -5.53 -27.91 5.96
CA VAL A 442 -4.45 -27.31 5.15
C VAL A 442 -4.13 -28.25 3.99
N SER A 443 -4.11 -27.71 2.77
CA SER A 443 -3.73 -28.41 1.55
C SER A 443 -2.56 -27.69 0.88
N VAL A 444 -1.52 -28.46 0.51
CA VAL A 444 -0.31 -27.92 -0.13
C VAL A 444 -0.07 -28.68 -1.42
N HIS A 445 -0.40 -28.10 -2.58
CA HIS A 445 -0.32 -28.83 -3.87
C HIS A 445 0.24 -27.94 -4.98
N TYR A 446 0.86 -28.52 -6.00
CA TYR A 446 1.27 -27.81 -7.21
C TYR A 446 2.19 -26.60 -6.96
N ASN A 447 2.98 -26.62 -5.88
CA ASN A 447 4.04 -25.64 -5.63
C ASN A 447 5.39 -26.15 -6.16
N SER A 448 6.28 -25.23 -6.54
CA SER A 448 7.71 -25.52 -6.74
C SER A 448 8.47 -25.19 -5.47
N ILE A 449 8.95 -26.21 -4.77
CA ILE A 449 9.70 -26.14 -3.51
C ILE A 449 11.10 -26.68 -3.80
N ALA A 450 12.06 -25.81 -4.08
CA ALA A 450 13.39 -26.22 -4.52
C ALA A 450 14.49 -25.31 -3.93
N GLY A 451 15.61 -25.88 -3.49
CA GLY A 451 16.75 -25.11 -2.98
C GLY A 451 16.52 -24.48 -1.60
N ASN A 452 15.54 -24.96 -0.83
CA ASN A 452 15.32 -24.52 0.56
C ASN A 452 16.04 -25.47 1.52
N ASN A 453 16.53 -24.97 2.67
CA ASN A 453 17.22 -25.85 3.64
C ASN A 453 16.26 -26.92 4.21
N VAL A 454 14.99 -26.56 4.35
CA VAL A 454 13.85 -27.47 4.57
C VAL A 454 12.74 -27.06 3.61
N GLY A 455 12.24 -28.00 2.82
CA GLY A 455 11.15 -27.73 1.87
C GLY A 455 9.81 -27.57 2.59
N LEU A 456 9.42 -28.60 3.34
CA LEU A 456 8.19 -28.58 4.14
C LEU A 456 8.40 -29.12 5.56
N GLU A 457 8.10 -28.28 6.55
CA GLU A 457 8.13 -28.60 7.97
C GLU A 457 6.72 -28.65 8.57
N ARG A 458 6.31 -29.80 9.11
CA ARG A 458 5.04 -29.99 9.80
C ARG A 458 5.26 -30.04 11.30
N ILE A 459 4.64 -29.12 12.04
CA ILE A 459 4.75 -29.01 13.51
C ILE A 459 3.36 -29.14 14.15
N GLY A 460 3.22 -29.98 15.17
CA GLY A 460 1.94 -30.11 15.89
C GLY A 460 1.94 -31.21 16.96
N LEU A 461 1.03 -31.09 17.94
CA LEU A 461 0.90 -32.00 19.09
C LEU A 461 0.57 -33.45 18.72
N VAL A 462 -0.34 -33.65 17.76
CA VAL A 462 -0.82 -34.97 17.35
C VAL A 462 -0.30 -35.31 15.96
N ALA A 463 -0.04 -36.59 15.70
CA ALA A 463 0.49 -37.18 14.47
C ALA A 463 -0.49 -37.18 13.25
N ILE A 464 -1.33 -36.15 13.09
CA ILE A 464 -2.23 -36.04 11.93
C ILE A 464 -1.41 -35.78 10.66
N PRO A 465 -1.50 -36.62 9.62
CA PRO A 465 -0.79 -36.40 8.35
C PRO A 465 -1.28 -35.12 7.66
N LEU A 466 -0.35 -34.34 7.13
CA LEU A 466 -0.59 -33.21 6.25
C LEU A 466 -0.54 -33.68 4.79
N ASP A 467 -1.56 -33.36 4.00
CA ASP A 467 -1.51 -33.62 2.55
C ASP A 467 -0.67 -32.55 1.85
N ALA A 468 0.45 -33.00 1.28
CA ALA A 468 1.40 -32.24 0.49
C ALA A 468 1.72 -32.96 -0.84
N THR A 469 0.76 -33.71 -1.37
CA THR A 469 0.89 -34.41 -2.66
C THR A 469 0.96 -33.43 -3.84
N ASN A 470 1.49 -33.89 -4.97
CA ASN A 470 1.60 -33.15 -6.23
C ASN A 470 2.37 -31.81 -6.14
N ASN A 471 3.35 -31.69 -5.24
CA ASN A 471 4.36 -30.63 -5.31
C ASN A 471 5.59 -31.06 -6.13
N TRP A 472 6.32 -30.10 -6.68
CA TRP A 472 7.65 -30.29 -7.24
C TRP A 472 8.70 -29.99 -6.17
N TRP A 473 9.55 -30.97 -5.84
CA TRP A 473 10.54 -30.88 -4.75
C TRP A 473 11.95 -30.47 -5.21
N GLY A 474 12.07 -29.83 -6.37
CA GLY A 474 13.37 -29.51 -6.98
C GLY A 474 14.08 -30.72 -7.62
N ASN A 475 13.53 -31.93 -7.53
CA ASN A 475 14.10 -33.13 -8.16
C ASN A 475 13.02 -34.19 -8.49
N ALA A 476 13.18 -34.87 -9.62
CA ALA A 476 12.25 -35.90 -10.08
C ALA A 476 12.19 -37.13 -9.15
N SER A 477 13.26 -37.40 -8.40
CA SER A 477 13.30 -38.46 -7.38
C SER A 477 12.43 -38.17 -6.15
N GLY A 478 11.90 -36.94 -6.02
CA GLY A 478 11.05 -36.53 -4.91
C GLY A 478 11.80 -35.87 -3.76
N PRO A 479 11.12 -35.63 -2.63
CA PRO A 479 11.72 -34.95 -1.48
C PRO A 479 12.71 -35.85 -0.76
N SER A 480 13.60 -35.24 0.02
CA SER A 480 14.54 -35.94 0.91
C SER A 480 14.06 -35.93 2.37
N GLY A 481 14.88 -36.45 3.29
CA GLY A 481 14.52 -36.58 4.72
C GLY A 481 13.63 -37.79 4.96
N MET A 482 12.30 -37.57 5.05
CA MET A 482 11.32 -38.66 5.09
C MET A 482 10.90 -39.14 3.69
N GLY A 483 11.26 -38.42 2.64
CA GLY A 483 11.09 -38.83 1.25
C GLY A 483 12.25 -39.68 0.70
N PRO A 484 12.04 -40.42 -0.40
CA PRO A 484 13.03 -41.33 -0.98
C PRO A 484 14.04 -40.64 -1.93
N GLY A 485 13.88 -39.34 -2.19
CA GLY A 485 14.60 -38.61 -3.23
C GLY A 485 15.70 -37.69 -2.71
N SER A 486 16.21 -36.87 -3.64
CA SER A 486 17.27 -35.88 -3.41
C SER A 486 16.80 -34.43 -3.55
N GLY A 487 15.49 -34.20 -3.57
CA GLY A 487 14.89 -32.88 -3.53
C GLY A 487 14.87 -32.27 -2.12
N ASP A 488 14.15 -31.17 -1.96
CA ASP A 488 14.05 -30.47 -0.67
C ASP A 488 13.52 -31.38 0.45
N THR A 489 14.00 -31.16 1.68
CA THR A 489 13.70 -32.01 2.84
C THR A 489 12.25 -31.86 3.30
N VAL A 490 11.57 -32.99 3.60
CA VAL A 490 10.28 -33.01 4.30
C VAL A 490 10.36 -33.67 5.68
N SER A 491 9.60 -33.14 6.64
CA SER A 491 9.50 -33.70 8.00
C SER A 491 8.63 -34.97 8.06
N THR A 492 8.53 -35.58 9.24
CA THR A 492 7.54 -36.63 9.50
C THR A 492 6.10 -36.09 9.39
N HIS A 493 5.15 -36.99 9.16
CA HIS A 493 3.71 -36.69 9.04
C HIS A 493 3.35 -35.77 7.86
N VAL A 494 4.16 -35.77 6.81
CA VAL A 494 3.88 -35.15 5.51
C VAL A 494 3.58 -36.27 4.51
N VAL A 495 2.42 -36.21 3.85
CA VAL A 495 2.06 -37.10 2.74
C VAL A 495 2.49 -36.40 1.45
N PHE A 496 3.55 -36.90 0.82
CA PHE A 496 4.16 -36.29 -0.36
C PHE A 496 4.06 -37.17 -1.62
N ASP A 497 3.48 -38.37 -1.52
CA ASP A 497 3.34 -39.33 -2.63
C ASP A 497 1.86 -39.44 -3.06
N PRO A 498 1.52 -39.13 -4.32
CA PRO A 498 2.41 -38.81 -5.43
C PRO A 498 3.03 -37.40 -5.37
N TRP A 499 4.17 -37.21 -6.04
CA TRP A 499 4.81 -35.90 -6.28
C TRP A 499 5.01 -35.64 -7.78
N LEU A 500 5.13 -34.37 -8.19
CA LEU A 500 5.42 -34.03 -9.59
C LEU A 500 6.82 -34.52 -9.96
N ALA A 501 6.98 -35.19 -11.10
CA ALA A 501 8.24 -35.82 -11.48
C ALA A 501 8.75 -35.46 -12.88
N SER A 502 7.86 -35.23 -13.86
CA SER A 502 8.28 -34.94 -15.23
C SER A 502 7.27 -34.11 -16.02
N LEU A 503 7.76 -33.43 -17.07
CA LEU A 503 6.96 -32.73 -18.06
C LEU A 503 7.19 -33.40 -19.42
N ASN A 504 6.23 -34.19 -19.89
CA ASN A 504 6.42 -35.06 -21.05
C ASN A 504 5.82 -34.43 -22.32
N LEU A 505 6.64 -34.27 -23.36
CA LEU A 505 6.20 -33.77 -24.66
C LEU A 505 5.70 -34.90 -25.56
N SER A 506 4.57 -34.67 -26.24
CA SER A 506 4.01 -35.58 -27.24
C SER A 506 3.29 -34.82 -28.37
N PRO A 507 3.20 -35.38 -29.60
CA PRO A 507 3.94 -36.53 -30.08
C PRO A 507 5.45 -36.25 -30.16
N GLY A 508 6.27 -37.29 -30.12
CA GLY A 508 7.74 -37.22 -30.14
C GLY A 508 8.31 -36.75 -31.49
N ILE A 509 9.18 -37.56 -32.12
CA ILE A 509 9.68 -37.21 -33.46
C ILE A 509 8.54 -37.34 -34.48
N SER A 510 8.32 -36.32 -35.32
CA SER A 510 7.35 -36.40 -36.43
C SER A 510 7.78 -35.59 -37.66
N ASP A 511 7.44 -36.08 -38.84
CA ASP A 511 7.52 -35.35 -40.11
C ASP A 511 6.28 -34.48 -40.29
N ASN A 512 6.48 -33.21 -40.65
CA ASN A 512 5.41 -32.23 -40.88
C ASN A 512 5.62 -31.53 -42.25
N PRO A 513 4.57 -31.31 -43.05
CA PRO A 513 4.68 -30.50 -44.27
C PRO A 513 4.77 -29.00 -43.94
N VAL A 514 5.62 -28.25 -44.65
CA VAL A 514 5.71 -26.79 -44.48
C VAL A 514 4.36 -26.08 -44.69
N ASN A 515 4.15 -24.97 -43.97
CA ASN A 515 2.91 -24.18 -43.95
C ASN A 515 1.66 -24.94 -43.46
N LYS A 516 1.82 -26.04 -42.73
CA LYS A 516 0.76 -26.67 -41.95
C LYS A 516 1.03 -26.55 -40.46
N GLU A 517 -0.01 -26.19 -39.71
CA GLU A 517 0.02 -26.23 -38.25
C GLU A 517 0.15 -27.68 -37.78
N HIS A 518 0.94 -27.89 -36.73
CA HIS A 518 0.86 -29.09 -35.92
C HIS A 518 0.84 -28.71 -34.43
N ALA A 519 0.49 -29.68 -33.59
CA ALA A 519 0.41 -29.52 -32.15
C ALA A 519 1.52 -30.31 -31.43
N VAL A 520 2.03 -29.76 -30.34
CA VAL A 520 2.86 -30.45 -29.35
C VAL A 520 2.29 -30.17 -27.97
N THR A 521 1.89 -31.22 -27.28
CA THR A 521 1.30 -31.15 -25.95
C THR A 521 2.33 -31.57 -24.91
N ALA A 522 2.58 -30.69 -23.95
CA ALA A 522 3.25 -31.01 -22.70
C ALA A 522 2.22 -31.57 -21.71
N THR A 523 2.52 -32.70 -21.10
CA THR A 523 1.70 -33.29 -20.02
C THR A 523 2.50 -33.29 -18.73
N LEU A 524 1.94 -32.71 -17.66
CA LEU A 524 2.49 -32.78 -16.32
C LEU A 524 2.27 -34.18 -15.75
N ARG A 525 3.34 -34.82 -15.26
CA ARG A 525 3.32 -36.19 -14.77
C ARG A 525 3.82 -36.29 -13.35
N ASP A 526 3.11 -37.08 -12.56
CA ASP A 526 3.57 -37.48 -11.23
C ASP A 526 4.65 -38.59 -11.30
N ASN A 527 5.20 -38.93 -10.14
CA ASN A 527 6.19 -40.00 -9.94
C ASN A 527 5.66 -41.42 -10.25
N ARG A 528 4.35 -41.58 -10.42
CA ARG A 528 3.67 -42.83 -10.82
C ARG A 528 3.36 -42.85 -12.32
N GLY A 529 3.72 -41.80 -13.06
CA GLY A 529 3.46 -41.63 -14.49
C GLY A 529 2.02 -41.24 -14.82
N GLN A 530 1.18 -40.92 -13.84
CA GLN A 530 -0.18 -40.43 -14.03
C GLN A 530 -0.15 -38.95 -14.42
N THR A 531 -1.18 -38.48 -15.14
CA THR A 531 -1.35 -37.05 -15.40
C THR A 531 -1.77 -36.36 -14.12
N ALA A 532 -1.05 -35.31 -13.73
CA ALA A 532 -1.44 -34.46 -12.62
C ALA A 532 -2.56 -33.53 -13.08
N MET A 533 -3.79 -33.74 -12.62
CA MET A 533 -4.99 -32.99 -13.07
C MET A 533 -5.03 -31.61 -12.38
N THR A 534 -4.63 -30.57 -13.11
CA THR A 534 -4.47 -29.19 -12.60
C THR A 534 -4.28 -28.19 -13.75
N ASP A 535 -4.67 -26.94 -13.53
CA ASP A 535 -4.42 -25.82 -14.46
C ASP A 535 -3.10 -25.07 -14.15
N LEU A 536 -2.34 -25.57 -13.15
CA LEU A 536 -1.05 -25.06 -12.69
C LEU A 536 0.02 -26.15 -12.78
N PRO A 537 1.28 -25.84 -13.15
CA PRO A 537 1.81 -24.53 -13.56
C PRO A 537 1.54 -24.20 -15.03
N ALA A 538 1.85 -22.98 -15.47
CA ALA A 538 1.94 -22.68 -16.90
C ALA A 538 3.17 -23.36 -17.53
N VAL A 539 3.22 -23.48 -18.86
CA VAL A 539 4.33 -24.09 -19.60
C VAL A 539 4.94 -23.11 -20.59
N ARG A 540 6.24 -22.85 -20.46
CA ARG A 540 7.05 -22.17 -21.47
C ARG A 540 7.55 -23.20 -22.47
N PHE A 541 7.14 -23.06 -23.73
CA PHE A 541 7.70 -23.79 -24.86
C PHE A 541 8.80 -22.98 -25.53
N GLU A 542 9.87 -23.66 -25.93
CA GLU A 542 10.99 -23.10 -26.70
C GLU A 542 11.24 -23.97 -27.92
N VAL A 543 10.91 -23.42 -29.10
CA VAL A 543 11.17 -24.01 -30.42
C VAL A 543 12.42 -23.34 -30.97
N THR A 544 13.42 -24.13 -31.34
CA THR A 544 14.66 -23.68 -31.98
C THR A 544 14.84 -24.39 -33.32
N GLY A 545 15.02 -23.63 -34.41
CA GLY A 545 15.06 -24.17 -35.77
C GLY A 545 14.25 -23.34 -36.78
N PRO A 546 13.85 -23.90 -37.93
CA PRO A 546 13.00 -23.24 -38.93
C PRO A 546 11.73 -22.57 -38.40
N GLY A 547 11.12 -23.07 -37.33
CA GLY A 547 9.91 -22.55 -36.69
C GLY A 547 10.18 -21.78 -35.40
N ASN A 548 11.39 -21.21 -35.23
CA ASN A 548 11.88 -20.61 -33.99
C ASN A 548 10.85 -19.68 -33.30
N ARG A 549 10.42 -20.06 -32.10
CA ARG A 549 9.39 -19.37 -31.32
C ARG A 549 9.50 -19.71 -29.82
N THR A 550 9.16 -18.75 -28.97
CA THR A 550 8.87 -18.98 -27.55
C THR A 550 7.41 -18.63 -27.30
N GLU A 551 6.70 -19.46 -26.54
CA GLU A 551 5.30 -19.24 -26.16
C GLU A 551 5.04 -19.78 -24.75
N ILE A 552 4.25 -19.06 -23.95
CA ILE A 552 3.75 -19.53 -22.66
C ILE A 552 2.30 -19.95 -22.86
N VAL A 553 1.98 -21.17 -22.44
CA VAL A 553 0.65 -21.77 -22.54
C VAL A 553 0.24 -22.24 -21.15
N ASN A 554 -0.91 -21.79 -20.65
CA ASN A 554 -1.46 -22.27 -19.39
C ASN A 554 -1.83 -23.75 -19.50
N MET A 555 -1.76 -24.51 -18.40
CA MET A 555 -2.31 -25.86 -18.40
C MET A 555 -3.83 -25.83 -18.30
N GLU A 556 -4.46 -26.83 -18.88
CA GLU A 556 -5.84 -27.25 -18.69
C GLU A 556 -5.79 -28.76 -18.44
N ASP A 557 -6.37 -29.25 -17.34
CA ASP A 557 -6.39 -30.69 -17.00
C ASP A 557 -4.99 -31.38 -17.01
N GLY A 558 -3.94 -30.66 -16.61
CA GLY A 558 -2.55 -31.15 -16.58
C GLY A 558 -1.84 -31.14 -17.93
N MET A 559 -2.43 -30.53 -18.95
CA MET A 559 -1.90 -30.49 -20.31
C MET A 559 -1.80 -29.05 -20.83
N ALA A 560 -0.69 -28.71 -21.50
CA ALA A 560 -0.54 -27.45 -22.24
C ALA A 560 -0.18 -27.77 -23.69
N THR A 561 -0.86 -27.17 -24.67
CA THR A 561 -0.67 -27.50 -26.10
C THR A 561 -0.17 -26.31 -26.91
N LEU A 562 1.08 -26.38 -27.34
CA LEU A 562 1.66 -25.50 -28.36
C LEU A 562 1.08 -25.86 -29.73
N ARG A 563 0.59 -24.86 -30.49
CA ARG A 563 0.22 -24.99 -31.90
C ARG A 563 1.09 -24.06 -32.73
N TYR A 564 1.79 -24.59 -33.74
CA TYR A 564 2.66 -23.76 -34.58
C TYR A 564 2.94 -24.36 -35.96
N SER A 565 3.51 -23.56 -36.85
CA SER A 565 3.95 -23.96 -38.18
C SER A 565 5.30 -23.34 -38.57
N SER A 566 6.00 -23.93 -39.54
CA SER A 566 7.14 -23.30 -40.21
C SER A 566 6.88 -23.16 -41.71
N THR A 567 7.39 -22.08 -42.29
CA THR A 567 7.43 -21.83 -43.73
C THR A 567 8.67 -22.43 -44.41
N MET A 568 9.66 -22.86 -43.63
CA MET A 568 10.97 -23.33 -44.10
C MET A 568 11.18 -24.81 -43.78
N LYS A 569 11.94 -25.50 -44.64
CA LYS A 569 12.35 -26.90 -44.40
C LYS A 569 13.48 -26.98 -43.37
N GLY A 570 13.58 -28.11 -42.68
CA GLY A 570 14.62 -28.39 -41.69
C GLY A 570 14.04 -28.99 -40.40
N THR A 571 14.86 -29.09 -39.36
CA THR A 571 14.45 -29.71 -38.09
C THR A 571 14.32 -28.66 -36.99
N ASP A 572 13.16 -28.59 -36.35
CA ASP A 572 13.00 -27.91 -35.07
C ASP A 572 13.35 -28.86 -33.92
N ASN A 573 13.96 -28.29 -32.89
CA ASN A 573 14.14 -28.86 -31.56
C ASN A 573 13.22 -28.09 -30.58
N ILE A 574 12.34 -28.82 -29.89
CA ILE A 574 11.34 -28.27 -28.97
C ILE A 574 11.63 -28.76 -27.55
N SER A 575 11.81 -27.82 -26.62
CA SER A 575 11.82 -28.08 -25.17
C SER A 575 10.68 -27.34 -24.46
N ALA A 576 10.30 -27.81 -23.28
CA ALA A 576 9.33 -27.14 -22.43
C ALA A 576 9.80 -27.05 -20.97
N ARG A 577 9.39 -25.99 -20.27
CA ARG A 577 9.69 -25.73 -18.85
C ARG A 577 8.40 -25.37 -18.10
N ALA A 578 8.22 -25.89 -16.89
CA ALA A 578 7.13 -25.50 -16.02
C ALA A 578 7.41 -24.15 -15.33
N LEU A 579 6.43 -23.24 -15.39
CA LEU A 579 6.43 -21.90 -14.80
C LEU A 579 5.49 -21.82 -13.58
N PHE A 580 6.04 -21.91 -12.38
CA PHE A 580 5.28 -21.69 -11.14
C PHE A 580 5.40 -20.21 -10.77
N ALA A 581 4.29 -19.51 -10.52
CA ALA A 581 4.29 -18.07 -10.27
C ALA A 581 5.11 -17.26 -11.32
N GLU A 582 4.96 -17.61 -12.61
CA GLU A 582 5.74 -17.09 -13.74
C GLU A 582 7.27 -17.30 -13.68
N LYS A 583 7.78 -18.13 -12.75
CA LYS A 583 9.22 -18.45 -12.62
C LYS A 583 9.54 -19.83 -13.13
N GLU A 584 10.60 -19.91 -13.93
CA GLU A 584 11.13 -21.15 -14.47
C GLU A 584 11.62 -22.05 -13.34
N SER A 585 10.97 -23.19 -13.19
CA SER A 585 11.47 -24.29 -12.37
C SER A 585 12.47 -25.15 -13.16
N ASN A 586 13.23 -25.98 -12.47
CA ASN A 586 14.02 -27.03 -13.09
C ASN A 586 13.19 -28.26 -13.52
N LEU A 587 11.86 -28.23 -13.40
CA LEU A 587 10.95 -29.20 -14.00
C LEU A 587 10.81 -28.89 -15.50
N GLN A 588 11.65 -29.55 -16.29
CA GLN A 588 11.77 -29.38 -17.74
C GLN A 588 11.53 -30.69 -18.48
N SER A 589 11.16 -30.61 -19.75
CA SER A 589 10.98 -31.77 -20.60
C SER A 589 12.30 -32.31 -21.17
N ILE A 590 12.27 -33.58 -21.59
CA ILE A 590 13.17 -34.04 -22.66
C ILE A 590 12.70 -33.39 -23.96
N SER A 591 13.62 -32.97 -24.81
CA SER A 591 13.28 -32.34 -26.09
C SER A 591 12.69 -33.32 -27.11
N VAL A 592 11.84 -32.81 -28.00
CA VAL A 592 11.30 -33.54 -29.16
C VAL A 592 11.62 -32.80 -30.46
N PHE A 593 11.64 -33.51 -31.59
CA PHE A 593 12.07 -32.97 -32.88
C PHE A 593 10.96 -33.00 -33.92
N LYS A 594 10.90 -31.95 -34.76
CA LYS A 594 9.90 -31.82 -35.84
C LYS A 594 10.60 -31.54 -37.15
N ILE A 595 10.35 -32.39 -38.15
CA ILE A 595 11.06 -32.34 -39.43
C ILE A 595 10.13 -31.75 -40.49
N TRP A 596 10.44 -30.53 -40.93
CA TRP A 596 9.69 -29.80 -41.95
C TRP A 596 10.12 -30.19 -43.37
N ARG A 597 9.18 -30.66 -44.17
CA ARG A 597 9.40 -31.14 -45.55
C ARG A 597 8.59 -30.37 -46.59
#